data_AF-A0A380FFL9-F1
#
_entry.id   AF-A0A380FFL9-F1
#
_cell.length_a   1.000
_cell.length_b   1.000
_cell.length_c   1.000
_cell.angle_alpha   90.00
_cell.angle_beta   90.00
_cell.angle_gamma   90.00
#
_symmetry.space_group_name_H-M   'P 1'
#
loop_
_entity.id
_entity.type
_entity.pdbx_description
1 polymer ?
#
loop_
_entity_poly.entity_id
_entity_poly.type
_entity_poly.pdbx_seq_one_letter_code
_entity_poly.pdbx_strand_id
1 'polypeptide(L)'
;MKTSEYISDLLKKKGIRHDVLNAKNHEREAEIVAGAGQKGAVTIATNMAGRGTDIKLGDGVEELGGLAVIGTERHESRRIDDQLRGRSGRQGDKGDSRFYLSLQDELMVRFGSERLQNMMNRLGMDDSTPIESKMVSRAVESAQKRVEGNNFDARKRVLEYDDVLRKQREIIYTERNSIIDSDSSGELVEAMMRATLERSVRYYVNDEEDEPDYEPFINYVDDVFLSEGALKESEIKGKDNDDIFEIVWAKVEVAFKDQKEKIGSQFAEFERMILLRSIDDHWTDHIDTMDQLRQGIHLRSYAQQNPLRDYQNEGHQLFDTMMETIEEDVSKYILKSVITVEDDIERDKTTDFGKAEHVSANAEDGKEKVKAQPYVKDEHIGRNDPCPCGSGKKI
;
A
#
# COMPACT_ATOMS: atom_id res chain seq x y z
N MET A 1 23.09 13.68 -7.50
CA MET A 1 24.42 13.30 -6.98
C MET A 1 25.54 13.75 -7.93
N LYS A 2 25.48 13.41 -9.23
CA LYS A 2 26.48 13.86 -10.22
C LYS A 2 26.60 15.39 -10.35
N THR A 3 25.48 16.12 -10.37
CA THR A 3 25.47 17.60 -10.51
C THR A 3 26.08 18.32 -9.29
N SER A 4 25.72 17.89 -8.08
CA SER A 4 26.23 18.48 -6.83
C SER A 4 27.74 18.29 -6.67
N GLU A 5 28.25 17.11 -7.04
CA GLU A 5 29.70 16.82 -7.03
C GLU A 5 30.44 17.64 -8.07
N TYR A 6 29.91 17.73 -9.29
CA TYR A 6 30.47 18.55 -10.36
C TYR A 6 30.62 20.02 -9.94
N ILE A 7 29.58 20.61 -9.36
CA ILE A 7 29.62 22.01 -8.88
C ILE A 7 30.58 22.15 -7.70
N SER A 8 30.58 21.20 -6.77
CA SER A 8 31.53 21.18 -5.64
C SER A 8 32.98 21.27 -6.13
N ASP A 9 33.34 20.48 -7.14
CA ASP A 9 34.70 20.49 -7.68
C ASP A 9 35.06 21.79 -8.40
N LEU A 10 34.10 22.42 -9.09
CA LEU A 10 34.28 23.76 -9.65
C LEU A 10 34.52 24.82 -8.58
N LEU A 11 33.76 24.77 -7.46
CA LEU A 11 33.94 25.69 -6.35
C LEU A 11 35.28 25.48 -5.63
N LYS A 12 35.72 24.22 -5.45
CA LYS A 12 37.05 23.90 -4.90
C LYS A 12 38.15 24.49 -5.76
N LYS A 13 38.08 24.35 -7.09
CA LYS A 13 39.05 24.92 -8.03
C LYS A 13 39.14 26.46 -7.94
N LYS A 14 38.03 27.12 -7.57
CA LYS A 14 37.97 28.57 -7.35
C LYS A 14 38.28 29.01 -5.91
N GLY A 15 38.60 28.08 -5.01
CA GLY A 15 38.91 28.38 -3.60
C GLY A 15 37.71 28.79 -2.76
N ILE A 16 36.49 28.45 -3.18
CA ILE A 16 35.26 28.80 -2.46
C ILE A 16 34.91 27.68 -1.48
N ARG A 17 34.93 27.98 -0.17
CA ARG A 17 34.48 27.05 0.86
C ARG A 17 32.97 26.85 0.77
N HIS A 18 32.54 25.60 0.78
CA HIS A 18 31.13 25.24 0.68
C HIS A 18 30.86 23.89 1.35
N ASP A 19 29.60 23.65 1.68
CA ASP A 19 29.09 22.37 2.18
C ASP A 19 28.19 21.70 1.13
N VAL A 20 28.13 20.36 1.16
CA VAL A 20 27.32 19.56 0.21
C VAL A 20 26.36 18.66 0.98
N LEU A 21 25.08 18.75 0.65
CA LEU A 21 24.00 17.98 1.27
C LEU A 21 23.43 16.95 0.28
N ASN A 22 23.40 15.68 0.70
CA ASN A 22 23.08 14.55 -0.17
C ASN A 22 21.92 13.68 0.33
N ALA A 23 21.16 14.15 1.31
CA ALA A 23 20.03 13.48 1.96
C ALA A 23 20.39 12.14 2.64
N LYS A 24 21.64 11.98 3.11
CA LYS A 24 22.09 10.74 3.79
C LYS A 24 22.02 10.80 5.31
N ASN A 25 22.24 11.98 5.90
CA ASN A 25 22.23 12.15 7.35
C ASN A 25 21.47 13.42 7.73
N HIS A 26 20.19 13.26 8.08
CA HIS A 26 19.27 14.37 8.29
C HIS A 26 19.67 15.30 9.46
N GLU A 27 20.24 14.77 10.54
CA GLU A 27 20.63 15.57 11.71
C GLU A 27 21.78 16.52 11.36
N ARG A 28 22.86 15.96 10.79
CA ARG A 28 24.02 16.76 10.36
C ARG A 28 23.66 17.74 9.25
N GLU A 29 22.77 17.35 8.34
CA GLU A 29 22.29 18.25 7.29
C GLU A 29 21.46 19.39 7.85
N ALA A 30 20.64 19.15 8.88
CA ALA A 30 19.88 20.20 9.54
C ALA A 30 20.81 21.25 10.20
N GLU A 31 21.91 20.81 10.84
CA GLU A 31 22.91 21.73 11.39
C GLU A 31 23.56 22.60 10.30
N ILE A 32 23.94 21.99 9.18
CA ILE A 32 24.52 22.73 8.04
C ILE A 32 23.52 23.72 7.45
N VAL A 33 22.25 23.31 7.29
CA VAL A 33 21.19 24.18 6.74
C VAL A 33 20.88 25.34 7.69
N ALA A 34 20.88 25.12 9.00
CA ALA A 34 20.71 26.19 9.98
C ALA A 34 21.83 27.23 9.89
N GLY A 35 23.05 26.79 9.56
CA GLY A 35 24.21 27.67 9.31
C GLY A 35 24.26 28.30 7.91
N ALA A 36 23.38 27.91 6.98
CA ALA A 36 23.47 28.31 5.57
C ALA A 36 23.17 29.80 5.33
N GLY A 37 22.51 30.48 6.28
CA GLY A 37 22.20 31.91 6.21
C GLY A 37 23.27 32.84 6.75
N GLN A 38 24.43 32.30 7.16
CA GLN A 38 25.54 33.09 7.69
C GLN A 38 26.38 33.73 6.59
N LYS A 39 27.03 34.86 6.90
CA LYS A 39 27.86 35.59 5.93
C LYS A 39 29.00 34.71 5.40
N GLY A 40 29.08 34.58 4.07
CA GLY A 40 30.09 33.76 3.39
C GLY A 40 29.78 32.27 3.33
N ALA A 41 28.62 31.83 3.85
CA ALA A 41 28.19 30.45 3.71
C ALA A 41 27.78 30.14 2.25
N VAL A 42 28.21 28.98 1.76
CA VAL A 42 27.80 28.44 0.46
C VAL A 42 27.40 26.99 0.67
N THR A 43 26.15 26.65 0.36
CA THR A 43 25.60 25.31 0.57
C THR A 43 25.06 24.77 -0.74
N ILE A 44 25.53 23.60 -1.16
CA ILE A 44 25.00 22.86 -2.31
C ILE A 44 24.04 21.81 -1.77
N ALA A 45 22.77 21.91 -2.12
CA ALA A 45 21.76 20.93 -1.76
C ALA A 45 21.29 20.13 -2.98
N THR A 46 21.09 18.83 -2.79
CA THR A 46 20.29 18.01 -3.70
C THR A 46 18.81 18.13 -3.37
N ASN A 47 17.91 17.82 -4.32
CA ASN A 47 16.47 18.12 -4.24
C ASN A 47 15.76 17.77 -2.92
N MET A 48 16.19 16.72 -2.20
CA MET A 48 15.56 16.29 -0.95
C MET A 48 16.27 16.78 0.32
N ALA A 49 17.45 17.36 0.21
CA ALA A 49 18.29 17.68 1.36
C ALA A 49 17.83 18.97 2.07
N GLY A 50 17.86 18.98 3.40
CA GLY A 50 17.50 20.15 4.20
C GLY A 50 16.02 20.55 4.15
N ARG A 51 15.11 19.64 3.79
CA ARG A 51 13.67 19.87 3.84
C ARG A 51 13.18 19.95 5.29
N GLY A 52 12.37 20.97 5.60
CA GLY A 52 11.83 21.19 6.96
C GLY A 52 12.70 22.05 7.87
N THR A 53 13.97 22.30 7.52
CA THR A 53 14.84 23.21 8.29
C THR A 53 14.75 24.64 7.74
N ASP A 54 14.58 25.60 8.65
CA ASP A 54 14.55 27.02 8.35
C ASP A 54 15.96 27.61 8.22
N ILE A 55 16.15 28.54 7.29
CA ILE A 55 17.43 29.23 7.08
C ILE A 55 17.24 30.66 7.58
N LYS A 56 17.83 30.96 8.74
CA LYS A 56 17.81 32.31 9.31
C LYS A 56 19.00 33.11 8.81
N LEU A 57 18.76 34.35 8.42
CA LEU A 57 19.82 35.27 8.05
C LEU A 57 20.66 35.62 9.29
N GLY A 58 21.99 35.53 9.15
CA GLY A 58 22.92 35.98 10.18
C GLY A 58 23.07 37.50 10.20
N ASP A 59 23.76 38.01 11.23
CA ASP A 59 23.99 39.45 11.40
C ASP A 59 24.69 40.06 10.17
N GLY A 60 24.16 41.18 9.68
CA GLY A 60 24.76 41.91 8.55
C GLY A 60 24.48 41.30 7.17
N VAL A 61 23.70 40.21 7.08
CA VAL A 61 23.41 39.51 5.80
C VAL A 61 22.24 40.17 5.05
N GLU A 62 21.26 40.72 5.77
CA GLU A 62 20.12 41.39 5.16
C GLU A 62 20.56 42.65 4.38
N GLU A 63 21.54 43.40 4.90
CA GLU A 63 22.14 44.57 4.23
C GLU A 63 22.90 44.20 2.96
N LEU A 64 23.35 42.94 2.85
CA LEU A 64 23.99 42.39 1.65
C LEU A 64 22.99 41.91 0.59
N GLY A 65 21.69 42.00 0.87
CA GLY A 65 20.62 41.52 -0.01
C GLY A 65 20.00 40.18 0.40
N GLY A 66 20.44 39.61 1.54
CA GLY A 66 19.87 38.39 2.11
C GLY A 66 20.32 37.09 1.42
N LEU A 67 19.52 36.04 1.52
CA LEU A 67 19.85 34.73 0.97
C LEU A 67 19.63 34.72 -0.56
N ALA A 68 20.68 34.38 -1.31
CA ALA A 68 20.60 34.15 -2.75
C ALA A 68 20.49 32.64 -3.04
N VAL A 69 19.40 32.23 -3.67
CA VAL A 69 19.14 30.85 -4.05
C VAL A 69 19.37 30.65 -5.53
N ILE A 70 20.20 29.67 -5.88
CA ILE A 70 20.54 29.35 -7.27
C ILE A 70 19.98 27.97 -7.62
N GLY A 71 19.03 27.93 -8.56
CA GLY A 71 18.62 26.70 -9.23
C GLY A 71 19.54 26.42 -10.40
N THR A 72 20.20 25.26 -10.39
CA THR A 72 21.16 24.85 -11.43
C THR A 72 20.50 24.26 -12.66
N GLU A 73 19.24 23.85 -12.51
CA GLU A 73 18.35 23.31 -13.53
C GLU A 73 16.90 23.60 -13.11
N ARG A 74 15.94 23.30 -13.99
CA ARG A 74 14.52 23.30 -13.63
C ARG A 74 14.03 21.89 -13.41
N HIS A 75 13.31 21.67 -12.32
CA HIS A 75 12.67 20.39 -12.07
C HIS A 75 11.51 20.18 -13.03
N GLU A 76 11.16 18.91 -13.29
CA GLU A 76 9.93 18.54 -14.00
C GLU A 76 8.64 19.08 -13.34
N SER A 77 8.69 19.41 -12.05
CA SER A 77 7.54 19.95 -11.31
C SER A 77 7.87 21.32 -10.77
N ARG A 78 7.01 22.29 -11.10
CA ARG A 78 7.14 23.69 -10.67
C ARG A 78 7.11 23.82 -9.16
N ARG A 79 6.34 22.95 -8.49
CA ARG A 79 6.25 22.93 -7.02
C ARG A 79 7.62 22.73 -6.35
N ILE A 80 8.53 21.95 -6.95
CA ILE A 80 9.87 21.72 -6.39
C ILE A 80 10.75 22.96 -6.61
N ASP A 81 10.65 23.59 -7.78
CA ASP A 81 11.33 24.87 -8.03
C ASP A 81 10.86 25.96 -7.07
N ASP A 82 9.54 26.05 -6.80
CA ASP A 82 8.97 27.02 -5.87
C ASP A 82 9.39 26.74 -4.42
N GLN A 83 9.57 25.47 -4.04
CA GLN A 83 10.15 25.11 -2.74
C GLN A 83 11.60 25.56 -2.61
N LEU A 84 12.38 25.48 -3.70
CA LEU A 84 13.74 26.01 -3.73
C LEU A 84 13.72 27.54 -3.59
N ARG A 85 12.88 28.25 -4.35
CA ARG A 85 12.69 29.72 -4.24
C ARG A 85 12.31 30.15 -2.82
N GLY A 86 11.38 29.43 -2.19
CA GLY A 86 10.90 29.70 -0.83
C GLY A 86 11.92 29.44 0.29
N ARG A 87 13.17 29.10 -0.04
CA ARG A 87 14.28 29.11 0.92
C ARG A 87 14.77 30.52 1.20
N SER A 88 14.69 31.43 0.23
CA SER A 88 14.97 32.86 0.39
C SER A 88 13.72 33.67 0.69
N GLY A 89 13.88 34.86 1.25
CA GLY A 89 12.79 35.84 1.43
C GLY A 89 11.70 35.42 2.42
N ARG A 90 12.08 34.66 3.46
CA ARG A 90 11.13 34.21 4.49
C ARG A 90 10.74 35.37 5.40
N GLN A 91 9.48 35.42 5.82
CA GLN A 91 8.97 36.47 6.73
C GLN A 91 9.23 37.93 6.29
N GLY A 92 9.40 38.16 4.97
CA GLY A 92 9.69 39.50 4.43
C GLY A 92 11.17 39.85 4.37
N ASP A 93 12.06 38.93 4.74
CA ASP A 93 13.50 39.07 4.57
C ASP A 93 13.86 39.40 3.11
N LYS A 94 14.98 40.09 2.91
CA LYS A 94 15.54 40.24 1.56
C LYS A 94 16.06 38.90 1.06
N GLY A 95 15.99 38.70 -0.26
CA GLY A 95 16.54 37.53 -0.90
C GLY A 95 16.40 37.61 -2.41
N ASP A 96 17.16 36.77 -3.11
CA ASP A 96 17.08 36.63 -4.55
C ASP A 96 16.99 35.15 -4.92
N SER A 97 16.33 34.84 -6.02
CA SER A 97 16.27 33.49 -6.54
C SER A 97 16.47 33.50 -8.06
N ARG A 98 17.46 32.74 -8.53
CA ARG A 98 17.81 32.69 -9.95
C ARG A 98 17.97 31.26 -10.42
N PHE A 99 17.36 30.95 -11.56
CA PHE A 99 17.48 29.64 -12.18
C PHE A 99 18.31 29.74 -13.45
N TYR A 100 19.27 28.84 -13.57
CA TYR A 100 20.06 28.62 -14.77
C TYR A 100 19.52 27.39 -15.48
N LEU A 101 19.49 27.44 -16.81
CA LEU A 101 19.08 26.34 -17.66
C LEU A 101 20.00 26.28 -18.87
N SER A 102 20.21 25.07 -19.36
CA SER A 102 20.82 24.81 -20.66
C SER A 102 19.79 24.23 -21.64
N LEU A 103 20.00 24.45 -22.93
CA LEU A 103 19.23 23.77 -23.98
C LEU A 103 19.47 22.26 -24.01
N GLN A 104 20.52 21.79 -23.32
CA GLN A 104 20.86 20.38 -23.18
C GLN A 104 20.23 19.73 -21.95
N ASP A 105 19.54 20.49 -21.10
CA ASP A 105 18.88 19.95 -19.92
C ASP A 105 17.74 19.00 -20.32
N GLU A 106 17.50 17.97 -19.50
CA GLU A 106 16.52 16.93 -19.79
C GLU A 106 15.11 17.47 -20.08
N LEU A 107 14.67 18.49 -19.32
CA LEU A 107 13.39 19.17 -19.55
C LEU A 107 13.33 19.82 -20.95
N MET A 108 14.43 20.42 -21.38
CA MET A 108 14.54 21.08 -22.68
C MET A 108 14.66 20.07 -23.82
N VAL A 109 15.38 18.98 -23.62
CA VAL A 109 15.47 17.88 -24.60
C VAL A 109 14.09 17.22 -24.81
N ARG A 110 13.34 16.96 -23.73
CA ARG A 110 12.04 16.29 -23.82
C ARG A 110 10.93 17.17 -24.40
N PHE A 111 10.95 18.50 -24.18
CA PHE A 111 9.81 19.38 -24.51
C PHE A 111 10.16 20.68 -25.24
N GLY A 112 11.41 21.14 -25.12
CA GLY A 112 11.96 22.29 -25.84
C GLY A 112 12.48 21.87 -27.22
N SER A 113 11.59 21.28 -28.03
CA SER A 113 11.89 20.75 -29.36
C SER A 113 12.79 21.69 -30.17
N GLU A 114 13.80 21.11 -30.81
CA GLU A 114 14.52 21.47 -32.04
C GLU A 114 14.29 22.87 -32.62
N ARG A 115 13.05 23.34 -32.75
CA ARG A 115 12.69 24.71 -33.13
C ARG A 115 13.35 25.79 -32.27
N LEU A 116 13.40 25.63 -30.94
CA LEU A 116 14.07 26.61 -30.07
C LEU A 116 15.58 26.61 -30.28
N GLN A 117 16.19 25.42 -30.34
CA GLN A 117 17.62 25.26 -30.63
C GLN A 117 17.98 25.80 -32.02
N ASN A 118 17.20 25.47 -33.05
CA ASN A 118 17.38 25.95 -34.43
C ASN A 118 17.20 27.47 -34.55
N MET A 119 16.31 28.07 -33.77
CA MET A 119 16.14 29.52 -33.73
C MET A 119 17.35 30.21 -33.08
N MET A 120 17.83 29.70 -31.94
CA MET A 120 19.03 30.22 -31.25
C MET A 120 20.28 30.08 -32.11
N ASN A 121 20.48 28.93 -32.75
CA ASN A 121 21.59 28.68 -33.66
C ASN A 121 21.57 29.64 -34.86
N ARG A 122 20.38 29.94 -35.41
CA ARG A 122 20.22 30.93 -36.50
C ARG A 122 20.44 32.36 -36.07
N LEU A 123 20.18 32.70 -34.81
CA LEU A 123 20.42 34.02 -34.23
C LEU A 123 21.89 34.25 -33.88
N GLY A 124 22.76 33.24 -34.02
CA GLY A 124 24.20 33.35 -33.78
C GLY A 124 24.55 33.67 -32.32
N MET A 125 23.69 33.27 -31.39
CA MET A 125 23.92 33.47 -29.95
C MET A 125 24.94 32.45 -29.45
N ASP A 126 25.98 32.94 -28.78
CA ASP A 126 27.05 32.13 -28.22
C ASP A 126 26.81 31.82 -26.72
N ASP A 127 27.54 30.83 -26.20
CA ASP A 127 27.51 30.47 -24.76
C ASP A 127 28.02 31.61 -23.85
N SER A 128 28.56 32.69 -24.43
CA SER A 128 29.14 33.81 -23.67
C SER A 128 28.09 34.81 -23.17
N THR A 129 26.90 34.83 -23.78
CA THR A 129 25.84 35.79 -23.42
C THR A 129 24.62 35.08 -22.82
N PRO A 130 24.32 35.27 -21.51
CA PRO A 130 23.11 34.73 -20.92
C PRO A 130 21.87 35.41 -21.50
N ILE A 131 20.84 34.62 -21.80
CA ILE A 131 19.61 35.10 -22.44
C ILE A 131 18.50 35.22 -21.40
N GLU A 132 18.09 36.45 -21.12
CA GLU A 132 16.92 36.73 -20.29
C GLU A 132 15.73 37.09 -21.19
N SER A 133 14.85 36.13 -21.44
CA SER A 133 13.65 36.33 -22.26
C SER A 133 12.39 35.81 -21.60
N LYS A 134 11.40 36.68 -21.42
CA LYS A 134 10.06 36.31 -20.92
C LYS A 134 9.39 35.26 -21.81
N MET A 135 9.71 35.22 -23.11
CA MET A 135 9.18 34.21 -24.04
C MET A 135 9.74 32.82 -23.72
N VAL A 136 11.04 32.73 -23.45
CA VAL A 136 11.71 31.46 -23.11
C VAL A 136 11.21 30.96 -21.75
N SER A 137 11.09 31.83 -20.74
CA SER A 137 10.54 31.44 -19.43
C SER A 137 9.14 30.84 -19.53
N ARG A 138 8.25 31.44 -20.33
CA ARG A 138 6.88 30.90 -20.56
C ARG A 138 6.89 29.56 -21.30
N ALA A 139 7.82 29.36 -22.22
CA ALA A 139 7.99 28.08 -22.92
C ALA A 139 8.41 26.97 -21.96
N VAL A 140 9.36 27.25 -21.07
CA VAL A 140 9.79 26.34 -19.99
C VAL A 140 8.63 26.02 -19.05
N GLU A 141 7.88 27.02 -18.59
CA GLU A 141 6.71 26.79 -17.73
C GLU A 141 5.63 25.93 -18.41
N SER A 142 5.43 26.13 -19.71
CA SER A 142 4.49 25.33 -20.51
C SER A 142 4.96 23.88 -20.64
N ALA A 143 6.27 23.66 -20.80
CA ALA A 143 6.87 22.33 -20.78
C ALA A 143 6.66 21.65 -19.42
N GLN A 144 6.94 22.33 -18.31
CA GLN A 144 6.72 21.80 -16.96
C GLN A 144 5.25 21.44 -16.73
N LYS A 145 4.29 22.29 -17.15
CA LYS A 145 2.86 21.98 -17.09
C LYS A 145 2.48 20.70 -17.83
N ARG A 146 3.08 20.45 -19.00
CA ARG A 146 2.84 19.22 -19.77
C ARG A 146 3.40 18.00 -19.06
N VAL A 147 4.61 18.11 -18.50
CA VAL A 147 5.21 17.02 -17.70
C VAL A 147 4.34 16.70 -16.49
N GLU A 148 3.91 17.74 -15.76
CA GLU A 148 3.00 17.59 -14.62
C GLU A 148 1.69 16.93 -15.03
N GLY A 149 1.12 17.31 -16.17
CA GLY A 149 -0.07 16.67 -16.74
C GLY A 149 0.15 15.19 -17.06
N ASN A 150 1.22 14.85 -17.76
CA ASN A 150 1.56 13.45 -18.08
C ASN A 150 1.77 12.60 -16.81
N ASN A 151 2.48 13.14 -15.81
CA ASN A 151 2.69 12.48 -14.53
C ASN A 151 1.37 12.33 -13.74
N PHE A 152 0.50 13.33 -13.80
CA PHE A 152 -0.83 13.27 -13.21
C PHE A 152 -1.67 12.17 -13.87
N ASP A 153 -1.71 12.11 -15.20
CA ASP A 153 -2.47 11.09 -15.95
C ASP A 153 -1.93 9.69 -15.67
N ALA A 154 -0.60 9.52 -15.61
CA ALA A 154 0.02 8.24 -15.25
C ALA A 154 -0.38 7.80 -13.83
N ARG A 155 -0.34 8.71 -12.85
CA ARG A 155 -0.76 8.43 -11.47
C ARG A 155 -2.25 8.16 -11.36
N LYS A 156 -3.07 8.90 -12.10
CA LYS A 156 -4.52 8.70 -12.16
C LYS A 156 -4.83 7.30 -12.64
N ARG A 157 -4.16 6.84 -13.71
CA ARG A 157 -4.31 5.45 -14.18
C ARG A 157 -3.94 4.45 -13.10
N VAL A 158 -2.77 4.60 -12.47
CA VAL A 158 -2.34 3.73 -11.36
C VAL A 158 -3.41 3.66 -10.26
N LEU A 159 -3.95 4.81 -9.86
CA LEU A 159 -5.01 4.92 -8.87
C LEU A 159 -6.30 4.19 -9.31
N GLU A 160 -6.68 4.30 -10.58
CA GLU A 160 -7.87 3.63 -11.12
C GLU A 160 -7.76 2.09 -11.05
N TYR A 161 -6.56 1.52 -11.23
CA TYR A 161 -6.34 0.08 -11.02
C TYR A 161 -6.33 -0.28 -9.53
N ASP A 162 -5.66 0.52 -8.70
CA ASP A 162 -5.58 0.30 -7.26
C ASP A 162 -6.96 0.40 -6.59
N ASP A 163 -7.86 1.25 -7.11
CA ASP A 163 -9.23 1.43 -6.60
C ASP A 163 -10.07 0.15 -6.65
N VAL A 164 -9.81 -0.75 -7.60
CA VAL A 164 -10.50 -2.06 -7.68
C VAL A 164 -10.12 -2.93 -6.48
N LEU A 165 -8.82 -3.14 -6.28
CA LEU A 165 -8.28 -3.91 -5.16
C LEU A 165 -8.62 -3.27 -3.82
N ARG A 166 -8.63 -1.93 -3.74
CA ARG A 166 -8.99 -1.21 -2.52
C ARG A 166 -10.41 -1.54 -2.07
N LYS A 167 -11.38 -1.54 -3.00
CA LYS A 167 -12.79 -1.88 -2.69
C LYS A 167 -12.93 -3.34 -2.24
N GLN A 168 -12.28 -4.26 -2.94
CA GLN A 168 -12.28 -5.68 -2.57
C GLN A 168 -11.66 -5.90 -1.18
N ARG A 169 -10.53 -5.24 -0.90
CA ARG A 169 -9.88 -5.27 0.42
C ARG A 169 -10.78 -4.74 1.52
N GLU A 170 -11.50 -3.65 1.26
CA GLU A 170 -12.44 -3.06 2.22
C GLU A 170 -13.53 -4.06 2.61
N ILE A 171 -14.08 -4.80 1.64
CA ILE A 171 -15.07 -5.86 1.87
C ILE A 171 -14.44 -6.99 2.72
N ILE A 172 -13.31 -7.55 2.28
CA ILE A 172 -12.65 -8.68 2.95
C ILE A 172 -12.24 -8.32 4.37
N TYR A 173 -11.66 -7.14 4.59
CA TYR A 173 -11.22 -6.74 5.93
C TYR A 173 -12.39 -6.41 6.84
N THR A 174 -13.49 -5.90 6.30
CA THR A 174 -14.72 -5.69 7.08
C THR A 174 -15.27 -7.03 7.55
N GLU A 175 -15.39 -8.00 6.65
CA GLU A 175 -15.88 -9.35 6.98
C GLU A 175 -14.95 -10.05 7.97
N ARG A 176 -13.64 -10.02 7.71
CA ARG A 176 -12.62 -10.59 8.59
C ARG A 176 -12.66 -10.01 10.00
N ASN A 177 -12.81 -8.69 10.13
CA ASN A 177 -12.91 -8.05 11.45
C ASN A 177 -14.22 -8.43 12.15
N SER A 178 -15.33 -8.50 11.42
CA SER A 178 -16.62 -8.98 11.94
C SER A 178 -16.50 -10.39 12.54
N ILE A 179 -15.78 -11.29 11.87
CA ILE A 179 -15.52 -12.67 12.34
C ILE A 179 -14.65 -12.69 13.60
N ILE A 180 -13.66 -11.81 13.69
CA ILE A 180 -12.77 -11.70 14.87
C ILE A 180 -13.53 -11.18 16.09
N ASP A 181 -14.36 -10.16 15.89
CA ASP A 181 -15.07 -9.46 16.97
C ASP A 181 -16.35 -10.19 17.41
N SER A 182 -16.92 -11.05 16.56
CA SER A 182 -18.12 -11.82 16.90
C SER A 182 -17.84 -12.98 17.84
N ASP A 183 -18.66 -13.15 18.86
CA ASP A 183 -18.61 -14.30 19.78
C ASP A 183 -19.10 -15.61 19.12
N SER A 184 -19.88 -15.54 18.04
CA SER A 184 -20.43 -16.69 17.30
C SER A 184 -20.52 -16.40 15.80
N SER A 185 -19.99 -17.30 14.99
CA SER A 185 -20.00 -17.18 13.52
C SER A 185 -20.96 -18.17 12.85
N GLY A 186 -21.76 -18.90 13.63
CA GLY A 186 -22.61 -19.98 13.12
C GLY A 186 -23.65 -19.53 12.08
N GLU A 187 -24.26 -18.35 12.22
CA GLU A 187 -25.22 -17.83 11.22
C GLU A 187 -24.55 -17.55 9.87
N LEU A 188 -23.32 -17.02 9.89
CA LEU A 188 -22.54 -16.78 8.68
C LEU A 188 -22.16 -18.11 8.02
N VAL A 189 -21.66 -19.07 8.80
CA VAL A 189 -21.32 -20.41 8.32
C VAL A 189 -22.54 -21.09 7.70
N GLU A 190 -23.70 -21.02 8.35
CA GLU A 190 -24.95 -21.59 7.83
C GLU A 190 -25.35 -20.93 6.50
N ALA A 191 -25.24 -19.60 6.40
CA ALA A 191 -25.52 -18.88 5.16
C ALA A 191 -24.57 -19.30 4.02
N MET A 192 -23.28 -19.48 4.31
CA MET A 192 -22.29 -19.94 3.32
C MET A 192 -22.58 -21.37 2.86
N MET A 193 -22.96 -22.27 3.78
CA MET A 193 -23.35 -23.64 3.43
C MET A 193 -24.62 -23.68 2.57
N ARG A 194 -25.64 -22.87 2.90
CA ARG A 194 -26.87 -22.76 2.09
C ARG A 194 -26.55 -22.25 0.68
N ALA A 195 -25.78 -21.17 0.56
CA ALA A 195 -25.40 -20.58 -0.72
C ALA A 195 -24.60 -21.57 -1.59
N THR A 196 -23.66 -22.30 -0.98
CA THR A 196 -22.88 -23.35 -1.66
C THR A 196 -23.79 -24.47 -2.16
N LEU A 197 -24.71 -24.97 -1.32
CA LEU A 197 -25.64 -26.02 -1.71
C LEU A 197 -26.57 -25.56 -2.84
N GLU A 198 -27.16 -24.37 -2.73
CA GLU A 198 -28.05 -23.82 -3.77
C GLU A 198 -27.31 -23.68 -5.11
N ARG A 199 -26.08 -23.16 -5.10
CA ARG A 199 -25.24 -23.06 -6.31
C ARG A 199 -24.96 -24.44 -6.91
N SER A 200 -24.64 -25.43 -6.08
CA SER A 200 -24.34 -26.79 -6.52
C SER A 200 -25.54 -27.50 -7.12
N VAL A 201 -26.74 -27.37 -6.54
CA VAL A 201 -27.98 -27.93 -7.08
C VAL A 201 -28.23 -27.38 -8.48
N ARG A 202 -28.19 -26.06 -8.64
CA ARG A 202 -28.40 -25.39 -9.94
C ARG A 202 -27.33 -25.74 -10.98
N TYR A 203 -26.11 -26.04 -10.55
CA TYR A 203 -25.00 -26.36 -11.44
C TYR A 203 -25.07 -27.80 -11.95
N TYR A 204 -25.36 -28.77 -11.08
CA TYR A 204 -25.32 -30.18 -11.42
C TYR A 204 -26.67 -30.75 -11.86
N VAL A 205 -27.79 -30.18 -11.39
CA VAL A 205 -29.14 -30.67 -11.71
C VAL A 205 -29.80 -29.73 -12.71
N ASN A 206 -29.98 -30.23 -13.93
CA ASN A 206 -30.79 -29.58 -14.95
C ASN A 206 -32.20 -30.19 -14.93
N ASP A 207 -33.15 -29.51 -14.30
CA ASP A 207 -34.53 -29.97 -14.15
C ASP A 207 -35.34 -29.90 -15.45
N GLU A 208 -34.80 -29.29 -16.51
CA GLU A 208 -35.38 -29.32 -17.86
C GLU A 208 -35.05 -30.59 -18.66
N GLU A 209 -34.09 -31.40 -18.20
CA GLU A 209 -33.73 -32.67 -18.85
C GLU A 209 -34.68 -33.81 -18.45
N ASP A 210 -35.07 -34.65 -19.43
CA ASP A 210 -35.99 -35.79 -19.21
C ASP A 210 -35.40 -36.83 -18.23
N GLU A 211 -34.09 -37.04 -18.25
CA GLU A 211 -33.35 -37.95 -17.36
C GLU A 211 -32.04 -37.29 -16.90
N PRO A 212 -32.09 -36.42 -15.87
CA PRO A 212 -30.89 -35.77 -15.33
C PRO A 212 -29.94 -36.81 -14.72
N ASP A 213 -28.64 -36.64 -14.93
CA ASP A 213 -27.62 -37.44 -14.26
C ASP A 213 -27.33 -36.86 -12.86
N TYR A 214 -27.83 -37.53 -11.83
CA TYR A 214 -27.66 -37.10 -10.44
C TYR A 214 -26.34 -37.57 -9.82
N GLU A 215 -25.62 -38.48 -10.46
CA GLU A 215 -24.39 -39.07 -9.90
C GLU A 215 -23.30 -38.01 -9.60
N PRO A 216 -23.04 -37.02 -10.48
CA PRO A 216 -22.08 -35.95 -10.17
C PRO A 216 -22.50 -35.10 -8.96
N PHE A 217 -23.80 -34.79 -8.85
CA PHE A 217 -24.34 -34.03 -7.72
C PHE A 217 -24.19 -34.80 -6.40
N ILE A 218 -24.55 -36.08 -6.38
CA ILE A 218 -24.42 -36.94 -5.19
C ILE A 218 -22.95 -37.02 -4.76
N ASN A 219 -22.03 -37.25 -5.71
CA ASN A 219 -20.59 -37.29 -5.41
C ASN A 219 -20.07 -35.96 -4.84
N TYR A 220 -20.53 -34.82 -5.36
CA TYR A 220 -20.18 -33.51 -4.81
C TYR A 220 -20.72 -33.32 -3.39
N VAL A 221 -21.99 -33.67 -3.15
CA VAL A 221 -22.60 -33.60 -1.82
C VAL A 221 -21.85 -34.50 -0.82
N ASP A 222 -21.42 -35.68 -1.25
CA ASP A 222 -20.64 -36.61 -0.44
C ASP A 222 -19.21 -36.11 -0.18
N ASP A 223 -18.59 -35.34 -1.09
CA ASP A 223 -17.25 -34.77 -0.88
C ASP A 223 -17.28 -33.51 0.02
N VAL A 224 -18.32 -32.67 -0.12
CA VAL A 224 -18.40 -31.38 0.57
C VAL A 224 -19.19 -31.46 1.87
N PHE A 225 -20.38 -32.07 1.86
CA PHE A 225 -21.33 -31.93 2.97
C PHE A 225 -21.56 -33.20 3.80
N LEU A 226 -21.81 -34.36 3.16
CA LEU A 226 -22.35 -35.55 3.82
C LEU A 226 -21.44 -36.77 3.69
N SER A 227 -21.55 -37.76 4.58
CA SER A 227 -20.79 -39.01 4.43
C SER A 227 -21.27 -39.84 3.24
N GLU A 228 -20.35 -40.60 2.62
CA GLU A 228 -20.65 -41.45 1.46
C GLU A 228 -21.94 -42.29 1.64
N GLY A 229 -22.86 -42.17 0.67
CA GLY A 229 -24.12 -42.92 0.65
C GLY A 229 -25.22 -42.38 1.58
N ALA A 230 -25.03 -41.20 2.18
CA ALA A 230 -26.06 -40.52 2.96
C ALA A 230 -27.21 -39.97 2.08
N LEU A 231 -26.91 -39.62 0.83
CA LEU A 231 -27.88 -39.23 -0.18
C LEU A 231 -28.01 -40.34 -1.22
N LYS A 232 -29.24 -40.75 -1.51
CA LYS A 232 -29.53 -41.73 -2.57
C LYS A 232 -30.27 -41.08 -3.72
N GLU A 233 -29.97 -41.49 -4.95
CA GLU A 233 -30.66 -41.02 -6.17
C GLU A 233 -32.18 -41.12 -6.02
N SER A 234 -32.69 -42.20 -5.43
CA SER A 234 -34.13 -42.40 -5.21
C SER A 234 -34.81 -41.31 -4.38
N GLU A 235 -34.07 -40.54 -3.58
CA GLU A 235 -34.61 -39.46 -2.74
C GLU A 235 -34.79 -38.15 -3.51
N ILE A 236 -34.02 -37.95 -4.60
CA ILE A 236 -33.96 -36.71 -5.38
C ILE A 236 -34.53 -36.86 -6.79
N LYS A 237 -34.64 -38.09 -7.30
CA LYS A 237 -35.07 -38.37 -8.66
C LYS A 237 -36.44 -37.79 -8.98
N GLY A 238 -36.51 -36.98 -10.04
CA GLY A 238 -37.75 -36.43 -10.58
C GLY A 238 -38.34 -35.28 -9.75
N LYS A 239 -37.53 -34.67 -8.89
CA LYS A 239 -37.88 -33.48 -8.12
C LYS A 239 -37.30 -32.24 -8.78
N ASP A 240 -37.93 -31.10 -8.51
CA ASP A 240 -37.39 -29.80 -8.92
C ASP A 240 -36.22 -29.38 -8.00
N ASN A 241 -35.50 -28.34 -8.42
CA ASN A 241 -34.32 -27.84 -7.72
C ASN A 241 -34.60 -27.39 -6.28
N ASP A 242 -35.77 -26.81 -6.01
CA ASP A 242 -36.13 -26.34 -4.67
C ASP A 242 -36.40 -27.52 -3.73
N ASP A 243 -37.14 -28.53 -4.23
CA ASP A 243 -37.39 -29.79 -3.51
C ASP A 243 -36.08 -30.55 -3.21
N ILE A 244 -35.15 -30.60 -4.17
CA ILE A 244 -33.84 -31.24 -4.01
C ILE A 244 -33.04 -30.50 -2.94
N PHE A 245 -33.00 -29.17 -3.01
CA PHE A 245 -32.32 -28.33 -2.03
C PHE A 245 -32.82 -28.63 -0.61
N GLU A 246 -34.14 -28.59 -0.37
CA GLU A 246 -34.71 -28.81 0.97
C GLU A 246 -34.41 -30.21 1.52
N ILE A 247 -34.43 -31.25 0.67
CA ILE A 247 -34.11 -32.62 1.08
C ILE A 247 -32.64 -32.75 1.51
N VAL A 248 -31.73 -32.22 0.70
CA VAL A 248 -30.30 -32.29 1.00
C VAL A 248 -29.98 -31.40 2.20
N TRP A 249 -30.55 -30.19 2.25
CA TRP A 249 -30.36 -29.25 3.36
C TRP A 249 -30.76 -29.85 4.70
N ALA A 250 -31.91 -30.52 4.78
CA ALA A 250 -32.34 -31.20 6.01
C ALA A 250 -31.32 -32.24 6.51
N LYS A 251 -30.62 -32.93 5.59
CA LYS A 251 -29.52 -33.85 5.96
C LYS A 251 -28.26 -33.10 6.39
N VAL A 252 -27.94 -31.99 5.71
CA VAL A 252 -26.80 -31.12 6.07
C VAL A 252 -26.99 -30.51 7.45
N GLU A 253 -28.20 -30.06 7.80
CA GLU A 253 -28.50 -29.52 9.14
C GLU A 253 -28.25 -30.56 10.24
N VAL A 254 -28.65 -31.81 10.00
CA VAL A 254 -28.38 -32.92 10.93
C VAL A 254 -26.88 -33.17 11.05
N ALA A 255 -26.17 -33.24 9.94
CA ALA A 255 -24.71 -33.45 9.93
C ALA A 255 -23.96 -32.31 10.65
N PHE A 256 -24.36 -31.06 10.41
CA PHE A 256 -23.81 -29.88 11.07
C PHE A 256 -24.05 -29.89 12.58
N LYS A 257 -25.27 -30.24 12.99
CA LYS A 257 -25.61 -30.38 14.41
C LYS A 257 -24.81 -31.50 15.08
N ASP A 258 -24.70 -32.66 14.44
CA ASP A 258 -23.90 -33.78 14.95
C ASP A 258 -22.42 -33.38 15.08
N GLN A 259 -21.90 -32.63 14.11
CA GLN A 259 -20.53 -32.13 14.15
C GLN A 259 -20.31 -31.14 15.31
N LYS A 260 -21.27 -30.23 15.51
CA LYS A 260 -21.27 -29.30 16.65
C LYS A 260 -21.31 -30.03 18.00
N GLU A 261 -22.09 -31.10 18.11
CA GLU A 261 -22.16 -31.93 19.32
C GLU A 261 -20.85 -32.71 19.56
N LYS A 262 -20.21 -33.23 18.51
CA LYS A 262 -18.91 -33.92 18.62
C LYS A 262 -17.79 -33.01 19.11
N ILE A 263 -17.72 -31.78 18.59
CA ILE A 263 -16.67 -30.81 18.95
C ILE A 263 -16.98 -30.14 20.30
N GLY A 264 -18.26 -29.92 20.60
CA GLY A 264 -18.70 -29.38 21.88
C GLY A 264 -18.32 -27.91 22.08
N SER A 265 -17.74 -27.58 23.24
CA SER A 265 -17.50 -26.20 23.65
C SER A 265 -16.48 -25.44 22.79
N GLN A 266 -15.61 -26.15 22.07
CA GLN A 266 -14.59 -25.54 21.21
C GLN A 266 -15.12 -25.19 19.81
N PHE A 267 -16.37 -25.53 19.50
CA PHE A 267 -16.92 -25.38 18.15
C PHE A 267 -16.85 -23.93 17.63
N ALA A 268 -17.18 -22.95 18.46
CA ALA A 268 -17.13 -21.54 18.06
C ALA A 268 -15.70 -21.07 17.72
N GLU A 269 -14.69 -21.57 18.44
CA GLU A 269 -13.28 -21.25 18.13
C GLU A 269 -12.82 -21.96 16.86
N PHE A 270 -13.29 -23.19 16.65
CA PHE A 270 -13.04 -23.97 15.45
C PHE A 270 -13.67 -23.31 14.20
N GLU A 271 -14.94 -22.91 14.24
CA GLU A 271 -15.61 -22.18 13.15
C GLU A 271 -14.83 -20.92 12.77
N ARG A 272 -14.48 -20.10 13.78
CA ARG A 272 -13.72 -18.87 13.56
C ARG A 272 -12.36 -19.15 12.93
N MET A 273 -11.66 -20.18 13.39
CA MET A 273 -10.36 -20.57 12.84
C MET A 273 -10.48 -20.96 11.36
N ILE A 274 -11.46 -21.77 11.00
CA ILE A 274 -11.67 -22.22 9.62
C ILE A 274 -12.04 -21.05 8.72
N LEU A 275 -12.97 -20.19 9.15
CA LEU A 275 -13.35 -18.97 8.43
C LEU A 275 -12.14 -18.08 8.13
N LEU A 276 -11.38 -17.72 9.18
CA LEU A 276 -10.24 -16.81 9.03
C LEU A 276 -9.15 -17.41 8.15
N ARG A 277 -8.85 -18.70 8.33
CA ARG A 277 -7.85 -19.38 7.52
C ARG A 277 -8.26 -19.43 6.05
N SER A 278 -9.50 -19.80 5.77
CA SER A 278 -10.03 -19.87 4.40
C SER A 278 -9.99 -18.49 3.73
N ILE A 279 -10.41 -17.44 4.44
CA ILE A 279 -10.34 -16.06 3.91
C ILE A 279 -8.89 -15.64 3.67
N ASP A 280 -7.98 -15.87 4.62
CA ASP A 280 -6.60 -15.41 4.53
C ASP A 280 -5.82 -16.12 3.40
N ASP A 281 -6.01 -17.42 3.24
CA ASP A 281 -5.37 -18.23 2.19
C ASP A 281 -5.85 -17.76 0.79
N HIS A 282 -7.17 -17.72 0.56
CA HIS A 282 -7.75 -17.34 -0.74
C HIS A 282 -7.53 -15.85 -1.08
N TRP A 283 -7.56 -14.96 -0.10
CA TRP A 283 -7.30 -13.53 -0.32
C TRP A 283 -5.85 -13.28 -0.74
N THR A 284 -4.90 -14.03 -0.18
CA THR A 284 -3.48 -13.92 -0.55
C THR A 284 -3.27 -14.34 -2.00
N ASP A 285 -3.84 -15.48 -2.39
CA ASP A 285 -3.77 -15.98 -3.78
C ASP A 285 -4.47 -15.03 -4.76
N HIS A 286 -5.59 -14.42 -4.36
CA HIS A 286 -6.30 -13.42 -5.16
C HIS A 286 -5.47 -12.15 -5.38
N ILE A 287 -4.76 -11.65 -4.37
CA ILE A 287 -3.85 -10.49 -4.53
C ILE A 287 -2.78 -10.79 -5.58
N ASP A 288 -2.16 -11.96 -5.50
CA ASP A 288 -1.12 -12.38 -6.44
C ASP A 288 -1.69 -12.52 -7.86
N THR A 289 -2.87 -13.12 -8.00
CA THR A 289 -3.57 -13.26 -9.28
C THR A 289 -3.92 -11.89 -9.87
N MET A 290 -4.38 -10.94 -9.05
CA MET A 290 -4.70 -9.58 -9.48
C MET A 290 -3.46 -8.79 -9.90
N ASP A 291 -2.31 -8.99 -9.26
CA ASP A 291 -1.05 -8.39 -9.71
C ASP A 291 -0.61 -8.95 -11.07
N GLN A 292 -0.71 -10.27 -11.27
CA GLN A 292 -0.42 -10.89 -12.57
C GLN A 292 -1.37 -10.38 -13.66
N LEU A 293 -2.67 -10.29 -13.36
CA LEU A 293 -3.67 -9.74 -14.26
C LEU A 293 -3.32 -8.30 -14.65
N ARG A 294 -2.96 -7.45 -13.67
CA ARG A 294 -2.55 -6.06 -13.91
C ARG A 294 -1.34 -5.96 -14.84
N GLN A 295 -0.34 -6.82 -14.66
CA GLN A 295 0.85 -6.83 -15.52
C GLN A 295 0.52 -7.29 -16.95
N GLY A 296 -0.37 -8.29 -17.10
CA GLY A 296 -0.75 -8.87 -18.38
C GLY A 296 -1.79 -8.08 -19.19
N ILE A 297 -2.67 -7.31 -18.53
CA ILE A 297 -3.83 -6.67 -19.18
C ILE A 297 -3.44 -5.65 -20.25
N HIS A 298 -2.23 -5.08 -20.15
CA HIS A 298 -1.72 -4.12 -21.14
C HIS A 298 -1.56 -4.74 -22.54
N LEU A 299 -1.36 -6.06 -22.65
CA LEU A 299 -1.31 -6.74 -23.96
C LEU A 299 -2.67 -6.73 -24.67
N ARG A 300 -3.78 -6.59 -23.95
CA ARG A 300 -5.12 -6.51 -24.57
C ARG A 300 -5.40 -5.15 -25.20
N SER A 301 -4.62 -4.11 -24.85
CA SER A 301 -4.70 -2.79 -25.50
C SER A 301 -4.39 -2.85 -27.01
N TYR A 302 -3.66 -3.87 -27.48
CA TYR A 302 -3.41 -4.09 -28.90
C TYR A 302 -4.69 -4.39 -29.70
N ALA A 303 -5.74 -4.90 -29.05
CA ALA A 303 -7.04 -5.15 -29.65
C ALA A 303 -7.98 -3.93 -29.64
N GLN A 304 -7.47 -2.72 -29.34
CA GLN A 304 -8.27 -1.49 -29.19
C GLN A 304 -9.34 -1.56 -28.09
N GLN A 305 -9.24 -2.51 -27.17
CA GLN A 305 -10.08 -2.58 -25.97
C GLN A 305 -9.50 -1.69 -24.86
N ASN A 306 -10.36 -1.22 -23.95
CA ASN A 306 -9.95 -0.42 -22.80
C ASN A 306 -9.45 -1.33 -21.67
N PRO A 307 -8.14 -1.40 -21.40
CA PRO A 307 -7.58 -2.38 -20.46
C PRO A 307 -8.09 -2.19 -19.03
N LEU A 308 -8.42 -0.95 -18.62
CA LEU A 308 -8.95 -0.69 -17.29
C LEU A 308 -10.31 -1.34 -17.10
N ARG A 309 -11.16 -1.28 -18.12
CA ARG A 309 -12.50 -1.89 -18.05
C ARG A 309 -12.40 -3.41 -18.02
N ASP A 310 -11.50 -3.98 -18.81
CA ASP A 310 -11.30 -5.42 -18.83
C ASP A 310 -10.72 -5.91 -17.50
N TYR A 311 -9.76 -5.18 -16.93
CA TYR A 311 -9.24 -5.42 -15.57
C TYR A 311 -10.34 -5.35 -14.50
N GLN A 312 -11.23 -4.37 -14.56
CA GLN A 312 -12.36 -4.24 -13.64
C GLN A 312 -13.31 -5.43 -13.73
N ASN A 313 -13.66 -5.85 -14.95
CA ASN A 313 -14.58 -6.96 -15.18
C ASN A 313 -13.98 -8.30 -14.75
N GLU A 314 -12.76 -8.60 -15.19
CA GLU A 314 -12.07 -9.85 -14.88
C GLU A 314 -11.69 -9.91 -13.39
N GLY A 315 -11.26 -8.79 -12.82
CA GLY A 315 -11.00 -8.69 -11.38
C GLY A 315 -12.26 -8.85 -10.52
N HIS A 316 -13.44 -8.46 -11.02
CA HIS A 316 -14.72 -8.75 -10.34
C HIS A 316 -15.05 -10.24 -10.41
N GLN A 317 -14.91 -10.87 -11.59
CA GLN A 317 -15.16 -12.30 -11.75
C GLN A 317 -14.24 -13.14 -10.86
N LEU A 318 -12.94 -12.83 -10.83
CA LEU A 318 -11.98 -13.49 -9.95
C LEU A 318 -12.35 -13.34 -8.48
N PHE A 319 -12.82 -12.15 -8.08
CA PHE A 319 -13.26 -11.90 -6.71
C PHE A 319 -14.52 -12.69 -6.35
N ASP A 320 -15.51 -12.75 -7.23
CA ASP A 320 -16.70 -13.57 -7.04
C ASP A 320 -16.30 -15.04 -6.89
N THR A 321 -15.49 -15.58 -7.81
CA THR A 321 -14.99 -16.96 -7.73
C THR A 321 -14.22 -17.23 -6.43
N MET A 322 -13.40 -16.29 -5.97
CA MET A 322 -12.71 -16.40 -4.69
C MET A 322 -13.71 -16.50 -3.53
N MET A 323 -14.73 -15.64 -3.48
CA MET A 323 -15.79 -15.70 -2.45
C MET A 323 -16.53 -17.04 -2.49
N GLU A 324 -16.91 -17.50 -3.68
CA GLU A 324 -17.56 -18.80 -3.88
C GLU A 324 -16.70 -19.97 -3.38
N THR A 325 -15.38 -19.89 -3.62
CA THR A 325 -14.43 -20.92 -3.17
C THR A 325 -14.25 -20.90 -1.66
N ILE A 326 -14.21 -19.71 -1.04
CA ILE A 326 -14.18 -19.56 0.42
C ILE A 326 -15.44 -20.19 1.04
N GLU A 327 -16.62 -19.97 0.48
CA GLU A 327 -17.87 -20.58 0.94
C GLU A 327 -17.85 -22.10 0.90
N GLU A 328 -17.35 -22.67 -0.20
CA GLU A 328 -17.23 -24.12 -0.37
C GLU A 328 -16.21 -24.72 0.60
N ASP A 329 -15.02 -24.11 0.72
CA ASP A 329 -13.96 -24.59 1.61
C ASP A 329 -14.39 -24.54 3.09
N VAL A 330 -15.06 -23.46 3.51
CA VAL A 330 -15.61 -23.35 4.87
C VAL A 330 -16.64 -24.45 5.11
N SER A 331 -17.56 -24.66 4.17
CA SER A 331 -18.58 -25.72 4.25
C SER A 331 -17.94 -27.10 4.39
N LYS A 332 -16.97 -27.40 3.53
CA LYS A 332 -16.24 -28.66 3.50
C LYS A 332 -15.45 -28.88 4.78
N TYR A 333 -14.60 -27.94 5.17
CA TYR A 333 -13.73 -28.11 6.33
C TYR A 333 -14.52 -28.22 7.63
N ILE A 334 -15.62 -27.49 7.77
CA ILE A 334 -16.45 -27.59 8.98
C ILE A 334 -17.09 -28.97 9.09
N LEU A 335 -17.69 -29.49 8.02
CA LEU A 335 -18.42 -30.77 8.05
C LEU A 335 -17.51 -32.00 7.98
N LYS A 336 -16.36 -31.91 7.31
CA LYS A 336 -15.44 -33.04 7.06
C LYS A 336 -14.27 -33.13 8.02
N SER A 337 -13.98 -32.09 8.77
CA SER A 337 -12.90 -32.12 9.76
C SER A 337 -13.14 -33.23 10.78
N VAL A 338 -12.13 -34.08 10.96
CA VAL A 338 -12.06 -35.01 12.09
C VAL A 338 -11.11 -34.37 13.09
N ILE A 339 -11.63 -33.83 14.19
CA ILE A 339 -10.77 -33.36 15.27
C ILE A 339 -10.16 -34.59 15.94
N THR A 340 -8.89 -34.86 15.66
CA THR A 340 -8.07 -35.74 16.49
C THR A 340 -7.77 -35.02 17.79
N VAL A 341 -8.32 -35.53 18.89
CA VAL A 341 -8.30 -34.95 20.25
C VAL A 341 -6.87 -34.79 20.84
N GLU A 342 -5.81 -35.10 20.09
CA GLU A 342 -4.41 -35.01 20.57
C GLU A 342 -3.64 -33.78 20.10
N ASP A 343 -4.16 -32.96 19.18
CA ASP A 343 -3.53 -31.68 18.88
C ASP A 343 -4.14 -30.60 19.78
N ASP A 344 -3.46 -30.34 20.90
CA ASP A 344 -3.55 -29.05 21.57
C ASP A 344 -3.47 -27.99 20.47
N ILE A 345 -4.58 -27.28 20.26
CA ILE A 345 -4.66 -26.13 19.35
C ILE A 345 -3.81 -25.03 20.00
N GLU A 346 -2.49 -25.17 19.93
CA GLU A 346 -1.55 -24.10 20.16
C GLU A 346 -1.81 -23.09 19.06
N ARG A 347 -2.63 -22.09 19.40
CA ARG A 347 -2.73 -20.86 18.63
C ARG A 347 -1.31 -20.35 18.46
N ASP A 348 -0.76 -20.55 17.28
CA ASP A 348 0.38 -19.79 16.81
C ASP A 348 -0.14 -18.35 16.69
N LYS A 349 -0.07 -17.62 17.79
CA LYS A 349 -0.30 -16.19 17.84
C LYS A 349 0.85 -15.58 17.07
N THR A 350 0.77 -15.59 15.74
CA THR A 350 1.56 -14.70 14.89
C THR A 350 1.07 -13.28 15.15
N THR A 351 1.49 -12.72 16.28
CA THR A 351 1.42 -11.29 16.62
C THR A 351 2.42 -10.46 15.81
N ASP A 352 2.87 -10.96 14.66
CA ASP A 352 3.88 -10.31 13.81
C ASP A 352 3.40 -10.06 12.39
N PHE A 353 2.08 -9.96 12.19
CA PHE A 353 1.57 -9.19 11.07
C PHE A 353 1.34 -7.78 11.58
N GLY A 354 2.34 -6.95 11.31
CA GLY A 354 2.43 -5.56 11.75
C GLY A 354 1.08 -4.87 11.65
N LYS A 355 0.75 -4.09 12.69
CA LYS A 355 -0.29 -3.08 12.63
C LYS A 355 -0.29 -2.46 11.24
N ALA A 356 -1.28 -2.80 10.44
CA ALA A 356 -1.61 -2.05 9.26
C ALA A 356 -2.12 -0.71 9.79
N GLU A 357 -1.17 0.20 10.06
CA GLU A 357 -1.49 1.61 10.16
C GLU A 357 -2.18 1.95 8.84
N HIS A 358 -3.48 2.18 8.93
CA HIS A 358 -4.20 2.94 7.93
C HIS A 358 -3.43 4.24 7.73
N VAL A 359 -2.56 4.28 6.73
CA VAL A 359 -2.07 5.54 6.15
C VAL A 359 -3.23 6.07 5.32
N SER A 360 -4.24 6.55 6.02
CA SER A 360 -5.20 7.50 5.48
C SER A 360 -4.37 8.73 5.12
N ALA A 361 -4.05 8.86 3.84
CA ALA A 361 -3.50 10.08 3.27
C ALA A 361 -4.61 11.14 3.33
N ASN A 362 -4.75 11.79 4.49
CA ASN A 362 -5.30 13.13 4.76
C ASN A 362 -5.66 13.24 6.25
N ALA A 363 -4.66 13.51 7.10
CA ALA A 363 -4.87 14.14 8.40
C ALA A 363 -3.60 14.92 8.76
N GLU A 364 -3.64 16.23 8.56
CA GLU A 364 -2.67 17.16 9.12
C GLU A 364 -2.86 17.25 10.65
N ASP A 365 -1.71 17.30 11.34
CA ASP A 365 -1.44 17.86 12.67
C ASP A 365 -2.39 17.56 13.85
N GLY A 366 -1.88 16.71 14.76
CA GLY A 366 -2.40 16.58 16.12
C GLY A 366 -1.64 15.56 16.96
N LYS A 367 -0.32 15.71 17.12
CA LYS A 367 0.46 14.81 18.00
C LYS A 367 0.05 15.01 19.47
N GLU A 368 -0.76 14.11 20.02
CA GLU A 368 -0.83 13.90 21.46
C GLU A 368 0.50 13.30 21.95
N LYS A 369 1.13 14.00 22.89
CA LYS A 369 2.36 13.57 23.55
C LYS A 369 2.07 12.39 24.49
N VAL A 370 2.60 11.22 24.15
CA VAL A 370 2.67 10.07 25.07
C VAL A 370 3.51 10.46 26.29
N LYS A 371 2.92 10.42 27.49
CA LYS A 371 3.64 10.64 28.75
C LYS A 371 4.59 9.46 29.00
N ALA A 372 5.88 9.75 29.18
CA ALA A 372 6.87 8.76 29.59
C ALA A 372 6.53 8.22 31.00
N GLN A 373 6.42 6.90 31.13
CA GLN A 373 6.38 6.27 32.45
C GLN A 373 7.78 6.29 33.09
N PRO A 374 7.88 6.50 34.41
CA PRO A 374 9.15 6.60 35.09
C PRO A 374 9.86 5.24 35.14
N TYR A 375 11.12 5.23 34.73
CA TYR A 375 12.03 4.09 34.85
C TYR A 375 12.29 3.80 36.34
N VAL A 376 11.91 2.60 36.80
CA VAL A 376 12.27 2.10 38.14
C VAL A 376 13.65 1.46 38.04
N LYS A 377 14.60 1.99 38.82
CA LYS A 377 15.98 1.54 38.86
C LYS A 377 16.09 0.34 39.81
N ASP A 378 16.49 -0.83 39.32
CA ASP A 378 16.81 -1.97 40.18
C ASP A 378 18.02 -1.64 41.08
N GLU A 379 17.86 -1.82 42.39
CA GLU A 379 18.93 -1.61 43.38
C GLU A 379 19.97 -2.74 43.29
N HIS A 380 21.09 -2.46 42.61
CA HIS A 380 22.28 -3.29 42.70
C HIS A 380 22.97 -3.09 44.06
N ILE A 381 22.92 -4.12 44.90
CA ILE A 381 23.63 -4.18 46.18
C ILE A 381 25.14 -4.22 45.91
N GLY A 382 25.87 -3.21 46.40
CA GLY A 382 27.31 -3.05 46.23
C GLY A 382 28.11 -3.91 47.21
N ARG A 383 29.38 -4.16 46.88
CA ARG A 383 30.36 -4.99 47.63
C ARG A 383 30.66 -4.56 49.08
N ASN A 384 30.01 -3.52 49.58
CA ASN A 384 30.18 -3.02 50.95
C ASN A 384 28.83 -2.79 51.66
N ASP A 385 27.71 -3.12 51.01
CA ASP A 385 26.39 -2.98 51.60
C ASP A 385 26.11 -4.13 52.59
N PRO A 386 25.28 -3.88 53.62
CA PRO A 386 24.92 -4.89 54.60
C PRO A 386 24.16 -6.06 53.94
N CYS A 387 24.54 -7.30 54.29
CA CYS A 387 23.89 -8.49 53.73
C CYS A 387 22.37 -8.45 53.95
N PRO A 388 21.54 -8.65 52.91
CA PRO A 388 20.08 -8.70 53.04
C PRO A 388 19.59 -9.87 53.92
N CYS A 389 20.49 -10.78 54.29
CA CYS A 389 20.26 -11.88 55.23
C CYS A 389 20.29 -11.48 56.72
N GLY A 390 20.55 -10.20 57.06
CA GLY A 390 20.52 -9.71 58.45
C GLY A 390 21.66 -10.21 59.35
N SER A 391 22.70 -10.83 58.79
CA SER A 391 23.78 -11.49 59.55
C SER A 391 24.87 -10.55 60.09
N GLY A 392 24.76 -9.23 59.84
CA GLY A 392 25.71 -8.23 60.33
C GLY A 392 27.12 -8.30 59.71
N LYS A 393 27.33 -9.12 58.66
CA LYS A 393 28.58 -9.18 57.89
C LYS A 393 28.38 -8.51 56.53
N LYS A 394 29.42 -7.82 56.05
CA LYS A 394 29.46 -7.23 54.69
C LYS A 394 29.49 -8.36 53.64
N ILE A 395 28.89 -8.10 52.47
CA ILE A 395 28.84 -9.02 51.31
C ILE A 395 30.23 -9.21 50.69
#